data_AF-R6DT18-F1
#
_entry.id   AF-R6DT18-F1
#
_cell.length_a   1.000
_cell.length_b   1.000
_cell.length_c   1.000
_cell.angle_alpha   90.00
_cell.angle_beta   90.00
_cell.angle_gamma   90.00
#
_symmetry.space_group_name_H-M   'P 1'
#
loop_
_entity.id
_entity.type
_entity.pdbx_description
1 polymer ?
#
loop_
_entity_poly.entity_id
_entity_poly.type
_entity_poly.pdbx_seq_one_letter_code
_entity_poly.pdbx_strand_id
1 'polypeptide(L)'
;MDGNELNALFGIEDEAQDGVVDQEGEVTDEGAGDLEDTELGQEEDADGVATHQQAPETNHQFAEARKAAEQETRRAREEARLAQEQVSLLQNALRGFGYEGTPQEIADAIEATRSQRTIEEVEAERLQRSEEFSKQIANHPDVVRARELAQSIVEERNRELIANELRNIQRINPEVKTVADLRNLGEDQDYFDFLVESKGMHIDAAYKKVMQGKTPQTQVKIDTRENIQTFNGSEGATVADIPKDEEALCMELNPGMSKEEIRKYYQKYQKGARR
;
A
#
# COMPACT_ATOMS: atom_id res chain seq x y z
N MET A 1 15.38 -11.72 -17.28
CA MET A 1 14.85 -10.85 -16.21
C MET A 1 13.46 -10.51 -16.65
N ASP A 2 12.50 -11.18 -16.04
CA ASP A 2 11.10 -11.10 -16.43
C ASP A 2 10.50 -9.79 -15.89
N GLY A 3 9.51 -9.22 -16.59
CA GLY A 3 8.93 -7.91 -16.30
C GLY A 3 8.39 -7.72 -14.87
N ASN A 4 8.25 -8.79 -14.09
CA ASN A 4 7.91 -8.74 -12.67
C ASN A 4 9.04 -8.21 -11.78
N GLU A 5 10.30 -8.30 -12.20
CA GLU A 5 11.45 -7.83 -11.39
C GLU A 5 11.60 -6.29 -11.43
N LEU A 6 11.06 -5.64 -12.47
CA LEU A 6 11.07 -4.18 -12.60
C LEU A 6 9.95 -3.51 -11.77
N ASN A 7 8.78 -4.15 -11.65
CA ASN A 7 7.68 -3.63 -10.84
C ASN A 7 8.00 -3.64 -9.34
N ALA A 8 8.76 -4.63 -8.86
CA ALA A 8 9.19 -4.68 -7.45
C ALA A 8 10.23 -3.61 -7.07
N LEU A 9 10.95 -3.05 -8.05
CA LEU A 9 11.99 -2.04 -7.80
C LEU A 9 11.43 -0.61 -7.70
N PHE A 10 10.24 -0.35 -8.25
CA PHE A 10 9.64 0.99 -8.33
C PHE A 10 8.40 1.21 -7.45
N GLY A 11 7.93 0.20 -6.70
CA GLY A 11 6.84 0.39 -5.73
C GLY A 11 5.55 0.96 -6.34
N ILE A 12 5.30 0.68 -7.62
CA ILE A 12 4.03 1.03 -8.27
C ILE A 12 3.09 -0.13 -7.99
N GLU A 13 2.46 -0.08 -6.81
CA GLU A 13 1.26 -0.85 -6.55
C GLU A 13 0.16 -0.35 -7.49
N ASP A 14 -0.29 -1.27 -8.35
CA ASP A 14 -1.33 -1.07 -9.34
C ASP A 14 -2.69 -1.00 -8.63
N GLU A 15 -3.03 0.17 -8.09
CA GLU A 15 -4.40 0.49 -7.66
C GLU A 15 -5.18 1.04 -8.86
N ALA A 16 -5.75 0.13 -9.63
CA ALA A 16 -6.89 0.41 -10.47
C ALA A 16 -8.10 0.74 -9.58
N GLN A 17 -8.47 2.02 -9.49
CA GLN A 17 -9.83 2.44 -9.14
C GLN A 17 -10.39 3.41 -10.19
N ASP A 18 -11.32 2.84 -10.94
CA ASP A 18 -12.34 3.45 -11.78
C ASP A 18 -13.29 4.32 -10.93
N GLY A 19 -13.71 5.49 -11.43
CA GLY A 19 -14.61 6.40 -10.71
C GLY A 19 -14.69 7.82 -11.26
N VAL A 20 -15.35 7.96 -12.41
CA VAL A 20 -15.74 9.21 -13.08
C VAL A 20 -16.63 10.11 -12.19
N VAL A 21 -16.34 11.42 -12.10
CA VAL A 21 -17.36 12.49 -12.04
C VAL A 21 -16.79 13.78 -12.66
N ASP A 22 -17.32 14.15 -13.83
CA ASP A 22 -17.17 15.48 -14.41
C ASP A 22 -17.89 16.52 -13.53
N GLN A 23 -17.19 17.59 -13.14
CA GLN A 23 -17.86 18.81 -12.72
C GLN A 23 -17.06 20.04 -13.15
N GLU A 24 -17.57 20.66 -14.22
CA GLU A 24 -17.23 22.01 -14.67
C GLU A 24 -17.51 23.01 -13.53
N GLY A 25 -16.57 23.93 -13.29
CA GLY A 25 -16.69 24.94 -12.24
C GLY A 25 -15.59 25.99 -12.32
N GLU A 26 -15.75 26.91 -13.27
CA GLU A 26 -15.46 28.36 -13.19
C GLU A 26 -14.18 28.82 -12.47
N VAL A 27 -13.24 29.31 -13.29
CA VAL A 27 -12.15 30.21 -12.89
C VAL A 27 -12.72 31.53 -12.41
N THR A 28 -12.50 31.87 -11.14
CA THR A 28 -12.48 33.27 -10.68
C THR A 28 -11.21 33.52 -9.86
N ASP A 29 -10.27 34.16 -10.56
CA ASP A 29 -9.33 35.14 -10.04
C ASP A 29 -10.10 36.20 -9.25
N GLU A 30 -9.62 36.55 -8.04
CA GLU A 30 -9.66 37.86 -7.37
C GLU A 30 -9.59 37.67 -5.83
N GLY A 31 -8.74 38.48 -5.17
CA GLY A 31 -8.92 38.81 -3.76
C GLY A 31 -7.72 38.60 -2.85
N ALA A 32 -6.71 39.47 -2.97
CA ALA A 32 -5.86 39.82 -1.84
C ALA A 32 -6.73 40.44 -0.73
N GLY A 33 -6.71 39.85 0.47
CA GLY A 33 -7.50 40.30 1.61
C GLY A 33 -6.75 40.09 2.93
N ASP A 34 -6.04 41.14 3.32
CA ASP A 34 -5.81 41.67 4.67
C ASP A 34 -6.21 40.76 5.86
N LEU A 35 -5.22 40.27 6.61
CA LEU A 35 -5.43 39.63 7.91
C LEU A 35 -5.18 40.67 9.00
N GLU A 36 -6.27 41.21 9.53
CA GLU A 36 -6.29 42.04 10.73
C GLU A 36 -5.78 41.25 11.95
N ASP A 37 -4.80 41.90 12.58
CA ASP A 37 -4.41 41.88 13.98
C ASP A 37 -5.42 41.25 14.95
N THR A 38 -5.01 40.21 15.66
CA THR A 38 -5.59 39.85 16.96
C THR A 38 -4.48 39.30 17.87
N GLU A 39 -3.72 40.21 18.47
CA GLU A 39 -3.01 39.88 19.72
C GLU A 39 -4.02 39.59 20.84
N LEU A 40 -3.81 38.50 21.59
CA LEU A 40 -3.94 38.45 23.05
C LEU A 40 -3.55 37.06 23.61
N GLY A 41 -2.54 37.05 24.48
CA GLY A 41 -2.46 36.11 25.62
C GLY A 41 -1.37 35.04 25.56
N GLN A 42 -0.16 35.38 26.05
CA GLN A 42 0.83 34.42 26.55
C GLN A 42 0.29 33.68 27.78
N GLU A 43 0.45 32.35 27.86
CA GLU A 43 0.89 31.62 29.04
C GLU A 43 1.63 30.32 28.61
N GLU A 44 2.51 29.86 29.49
CA GLU A 44 3.74 29.09 29.28
C GLU A 44 3.58 27.56 29.09
N ASP A 45 4.67 26.99 28.55
CA ASP A 45 5.19 25.62 28.71
C ASP A 45 4.47 24.41 28.08
N ALA A 46 5.03 23.95 26.95
CA ALA A 46 5.20 22.52 26.66
C ALA A 46 6.35 22.28 25.65
N ASP A 47 7.41 21.64 26.14
CA ASP A 47 8.34 20.73 25.45
C ASP A 47 8.47 20.83 23.92
N GLY A 48 9.58 21.43 23.47
CA GLY A 48 10.58 20.70 22.68
C GLY A 48 10.15 19.90 21.44
N VAL A 49 9.12 20.30 20.70
CA VAL A 49 8.99 19.87 19.30
C VAL A 49 9.67 20.94 18.46
N ALA A 50 10.91 20.68 18.06
CA ALA A 50 11.52 21.42 16.97
C ALA A 50 10.64 21.24 15.73
N THR A 51 9.69 22.15 15.53
CA THR A 51 9.02 22.37 14.25
C THR A 51 10.10 22.87 13.31
N HIS A 52 10.87 21.94 12.74
CA HIS A 52 11.81 22.22 11.67
C HIS A 52 10.98 22.57 10.42
N GLN A 53 10.36 23.76 10.44
CA GLN A 53 9.72 24.32 9.26
C GLN A 53 10.83 24.53 8.24
N GLN A 54 10.80 23.73 7.18
CA GLN A 54 11.72 23.88 6.06
C GLN A 54 11.65 25.32 5.54
N ALA A 55 12.81 25.93 5.30
CA ALA A 55 12.87 27.31 4.84
C ALA A 55 12.06 27.48 3.54
N PRO A 56 11.32 28.59 3.34
CA PRO A 56 10.48 28.80 2.16
C PRO A 56 11.20 28.56 0.82
N GLU A 57 12.48 28.90 0.75
CA GLU A 57 13.36 28.71 -0.41
C GLU A 57 13.59 27.22 -0.72
N THR A 58 13.76 26.38 0.30
CA THR A 58 13.92 24.93 0.11
C THR A 58 12.62 24.28 -0.36
N ASN A 59 11.47 24.71 0.16
CA ASN A 59 10.16 24.23 -0.29
C ASN A 59 9.88 24.59 -1.74
N HIS A 60 10.29 25.79 -2.18
CA HIS A 60 10.17 26.20 -3.58
C HIS A 60 10.98 25.29 -4.51
N GLN A 61 12.22 24.97 -4.14
CA GLN A 61 13.08 24.07 -4.93
C GLN A 61 12.48 22.66 -5.04
N PHE A 62 11.92 22.12 -3.95
CA PHE A 62 11.24 20.82 -4.00
C PHE A 62 9.95 20.86 -4.83
N ALA A 63 9.19 21.95 -4.76
CA ALA A 63 7.98 22.14 -5.56
C ALA A 63 8.31 22.24 -7.07
N GLU A 64 9.35 23.00 -7.43
CA GLU A 64 9.84 23.09 -8.81
C GLU A 64 10.37 21.74 -9.31
N ALA A 65 11.16 21.03 -8.50
CA ALA A 65 11.66 19.70 -8.85
C ALA A 65 10.51 18.71 -9.06
N ARG A 66 9.49 18.73 -8.21
CA ARG A 66 8.29 17.88 -8.36
C ARG A 66 7.53 18.21 -9.63
N LYS A 67 7.34 19.50 -9.92
CA LYS A 67 6.66 19.96 -11.15
C LYS A 67 7.45 19.58 -12.41
N ALA A 68 8.77 19.67 -12.38
CA ALA A 68 9.62 19.26 -13.50
C ALA A 68 9.52 17.75 -13.74
N ALA A 69 9.60 16.93 -12.69
CA ALA A 69 9.43 15.48 -12.79
C ALA A 69 8.03 15.09 -13.31
N GLU A 70 6.98 15.76 -12.83
CA GLU A 70 5.62 15.54 -13.33
C GLU A 70 5.48 15.89 -14.83
N GLN A 71 6.09 16.99 -15.27
CA GLN A 71 6.09 17.36 -16.68
C GLN A 71 6.85 16.35 -17.56
N GLU A 72 7.99 15.85 -17.09
CA GLU A 72 8.77 14.83 -17.81
C GLU A 72 7.99 13.52 -17.94
N THR A 73 7.39 13.03 -16.86
CA THR A 73 6.56 11.81 -16.90
C THR A 73 5.35 11.98 -17.81
N ARG A 74 4.71 13.14 -17.80
CA ARG A 74 3.60 13.44 -18.71
C ARG A 74 4.06 13.44 -20.18
N ARG A 75 5.17 14.11 -20.50
CA ARG A 75 5.74 14.11 -21.85
C ARG A 75 6.08 12.70 -22.32
N ALA A 76 6.76 11.91 -21.49
CA ALA A 76 7.11 10.52 -21.80
C ALA A 76 5.86 9.66 -22.07
N ARG A 77 4.78 9.85 -21.30
CA ARG A 77 3.49 9.16 -21.53
C ARG A 77 2.82 9.60 -22.83
N GLU A 78 2.78 10.89 -23.10
CA GLU A 78 2.20 11.44 -24.33
C GLU A 78 2.99 10.96 -25.56
N GLU A 79 4.32 10.95 -25.50
CA GLU A 79 5.19 10.41 -26.55
C GLU A 79 4.97 8.91 -26.76
N ALA A 80 4.90 8.12 -25.68
CA ALA A 80 4.62 6.68 -25.77
C ALA A 80 3.25 6.40 -26.41
N ARG A 81 2.22 7.20 -26.05
CA ARG A 81 0.87 7.09 -26.63
C ARG A 81 0.89 7.39 -28.13
N LEU A 82 1.54 8.49 -28.54
CA LEU A 82 1.67 8.85 -29.95
C LEU A 82 2.45 7.80 -30.74
N ALA A 83 3.51 7.23 -30.16
CA ALA A 83 4.27 6.15 -30.79
C ALA A 83 3.41 4.90 -30.98
N GLN A 84 2.62 4.51 -29.98
CA GLN A 84 1.69 3.37 -30.08
C GLN A 84 0.61 3.60 -31.15
N GLU A 85 0.04 4.80 -31.23
CA GLU A 85 -0.93 5.16 -32.27
C GLU A 85 -0.31 5.04 -33.66
N GLN A 86 0.91 5.53 -33.86
CA GLN A 86 1.64 5.42 -35.13
C GLN A 86 1.93 3.95 -35.50
N VAL A 87 2.37 3.13 -34.53
CA VAL A 87 2.60 1.70 -34.73
C VAL A 87 1.31 0.98 -35.11
N SER A 88 0.20 1.26 -34.43
CA SER A 88 -1.11 0.68 -34.73
C SER A 88 -1.60 1.07 -36.13
N LEU A 89 -1.46 2.33 -36.52
CA LEU A 89 -1.81 2.81 -37.86
C LEU A 89 -1.01 2.06 -38.93
N LEU A 90 0.31 1.95 -38.75
CA LEU A 90 1.19 1.23 -39.66
C LEU A 90 0.84 -0.26 -39.74
N GLN A 91 0.59 -0.90 -38.59
CA GLN A 91 0.20 -2.31 -38.53
C GLN A 91 -1.11 -2.56 -39.32
N ASN A 92 -2.10 -1.68 -39.17
CA ASN A 92 -3.35 -1.78 -39.92
C ASN A 92 -3.13 -1.61 -41.43
N ALA A 93 -2.24 -0.70 -41.84
CA ALA A 93 -1.88 -0.54 -43.24
C ALA A 93 -1.18 -1.79 -43.79
N LEU A 94 -0.22 -2.36 -43.06
CA LEU A 94 0.53 -3.56 -43.45
C LEU A 94 -0.35 -4.81 -43.52
N ARG A 95 -1.39 -4.91 -42.68
CA ARG A 95 -2.41 -5.95 -42.79
C ARG A 95 -3.15 -5.93 -44.14
N GLY A 96 -3.38 -4.75 -44.70
CA GLY A 96 -3.93 -4.59 -46.05
C GLY A 96 -3.03 -5.17 -47.16
N PHE A 97 -1.73 -5.33 -46.91
CA PHE A 97 -0.77 -5.95 -47.80
C PHE A 97 -0.53 -7.45 -47.52
N GLY A 98 -1.31 -8.04 -46.60
CA GLY A 98 -1.22 -9.47 -46.27
C GLY A 98 -0.19 -9.82 -45.19
N TYR A 99 0.38 -8.83 -44.49
CA TYR A 99 1.21 -9.08 -43.30
C TYR A 99 0.34 -9.20 -42.05
N GLU A 100 0.49 -10.29 -41.31
CA GLU A 100 -0.25 -10.56 -40.07
C GLU A 100 0.69 -10.74 -38.89
N GLY A 101 0.14 -10.62 -37.67
CA GLY A 101 0.90 -10.76 -36.43
C GLY A 101 1.20 -9.43 -35.72
N THR A 102 2.11 -9.49 -34.75
CA THR A 102 2.61 -8.35 -33.99
C THR A 102 3.49 -7.45 -34.88
N PRO A 103 3.70 -6.16 -34.51
CA PRO A 103 4.59 -5.29 -35.28
C PRO A 103 6.00 -5.85 -35.50
N GLN A 104 6.50 -6.65 -34.55
CA GLN A 104 7.80 -7.31 -34.65
C GLN A 104 7.78 -8.47 -35.65
N GLU A 105 6.78 -9.35 -35.58
CA GLU A 105 6.62 -10.46 -36.53
C GLU A 105 6.46 -9.94 -37.98
N ILE A 106 5.71 -8.84 -38.14
CA ILE A 106 5.56 -8.19 -39.45
C ILE A 106 6.90 -7.63 -39.94
N ALA A 107 7.68 -6.99 -39.07
CA ALA A 107 9.01 -6.50 -39.43
C ALA A 107 9.96 -7.64 -39.81
N ASP A 108 9.96 -8.74 -39.05
CA ASP A 108 10.77 -9.93 -39.30
C ASP A 108 10.37 -10.59 -40.64
N ALA A 109 9.07 -10.65 -40.96
CA ALA A 109 8.58 -11.15 -42.24
C ALA A 109 9.01 -10.27 -43.44
N ILE A 110 8.97 -8.95 -43.28
CA ILE A 110 9.45 -7.99 -44.29
C ILE A 110 10.96 -8.15 -44.49
N GLU A 111 11.73 -8.28 -43.42
CA GLU A 111 13.19 -8.40 -43.48
C GLU A 111 13.63 -9.75 -44.04
N ALA A 112 12.94 -10.84 -43.70
CA ALA A 112 13.15 -12.16 -44.28
C ALA A 112 12.94 -12.13 -45.80
N THR A 113 11.84 -11.52 -46.26
CA THR A 113 11.54 -11.34 -47.69
C THR A 113 12.60 -10.50 -48.40
N ARG A 114 13.02 -9.38 -47.79
CA ARG A 114 14.06 -8.49 -48.33
C ARG A 114 15.43 -9.16 -48.42
N SER A 115 15.77 -9.97 -47.42
CA SER A 115 17.10 -10.57 -47.26
C SER A 115 17.20 -11.97 -47.86
N GLN A 116 16.10 -12.53 -48.38
CA GLN A 116 16.00 -13.91 -48.87
C GLN A 116 16.42 -14.95 -47.80
N ARG A 117 16.12 -14.66 -46.54
CA ARG A 117 16.37 -15.52 -45.38
C ARG A 117 15.06 -16.08 -44.85
N THR A 118 15.12 -17.11 -44.00
CA THR A 118 13.92 -17.57 -43.30
C THR A 118 13.53 -16.58 -42.20
N ILE A 119 12.25 -16.57 -41.81
CA ILE A 119 11.77 -15.75 -40.69
C ILE A 119 12.48 -16.15 -39.40
N GLU A 120 12.69 -17.45 -39.19
CA GLU A 120 13.39 -18.01 -38.03
C GLU A 120 14.83 -17.50 -37.90
N GLU A 121 15.57 -17.35 -39.02
CA GLU A 121 16.93 -16.82 -39.02
C GLU A 121 16.97 -15.34 -38.61
N VAL A 122 16.00 -14.55 -39.09
CA VAL A 122 15.87 -13.13 -38.75
C VAL A 122 15.46 -12.95 -37.29
N GLU A 123 14.50 -13.74 -36.82
CA GLU A 123 14.05 -13.74 -35.42
C GLU A 123 15.20 -14.11 -34.48
N ALA A 124 15.97 -15.15 -34.82
CA ALA A 124 17.14 -15.57 -34.04
C ALA A 124 18.21 -14.46 -33.98
N GLU A 125 18.50 -13.78 -35.10
CA GLU A 125 19.43 -12.65 -35.10
C GLU A 125 18.91 -11.49 -34.24
N ARG A 126 17.62 -11.16 -34.34
CA ARG A 126 16.98 -10.12 -33.52
C ARG A 126 17.08 -10.45 -32.03
N LEU A 127 16.79 -11.69 -31.64
CA LEU A 127 16.87 -12.13 -30.26
C LEU A 127 18.30 -12.05 -29.73
N GLN A 128 19.28 -12.55 -30.49
CA GLN A 128 20.71 -12.44 -30.13
C GLN A 128 21.14 -10.98 -29.94
N ARG A 129 20.75 -10.11 -30.88
CA ARG A 129 21.05 -8.68 -30.80
C ARG A 129 20.39 -8.04 -29.58
N SER A 130 19.15 -8.41 -29.27
CA SER A 130 18.44 -7.94 -28.08
C SER A 130 19.17 -8.36 -26.80
N GLU A 131 19.62 -9.62 -26.70
CA GLU A 131 20.38 -10.09 -25.55
C GLU A 131 21.73 -9.38 -25.40
N GLU A 132 22.43 -9.11 -26.50
CA GLU A 132 23.67 -8.35 -26.52
C GLU A 132 23.43 -6.92 -26.02
N PHE A 133 22.38 -6.26 -26.51
CA PHE A 133 22.01 -4.93 -26.01
C PHE A 133 21.65 -4.95 -24.52
N SER A 134 20.89 -5.95 -24.05
CA SER A 134 20.59 -6.09 -22.62
C SER A 134 21.85 -6.27 -21.79
N LYS A 135 22.82 -7.06 -22.25
CA LYS A 135 24.12 -7.22 -21.58
C LYS A 135 24.92 -5.92 -21.56
N GLN A 136 24.92 -5.16 -22.66
CA GLN A 136 25.60 -3.87 -22.74
C GLN A 136 24.98 -2.85 -21.78
N ILE A 137 23.65 -2.78 -21.72
CA ILE A 137 22.93 -1.90 -20.78
C ILE A 137 23.23 -2.30 -19.33
N ALA A 138 23.15 -3.60 -19.00
CA ALA A 138 23.43 -4.09 -17.66
C ALA A 138 24.86 -3.79 -17.18
N ASN A 139 25.82 -3.81 -18.11
CA ASN A 139 27.23 -3.51 -17.84
C ASN A 139 27.59 -2.04 -18.01
N HIS A 140 26.62 -1.18 -18.39
CA HIS A 140 26.89 0.24 -18.55
C HIS A 140 27.26 0.85 -17.20
N PRO A 141 28.34 1.66 -17.10
CA PRO A 141 28.82 2.18 -15.83
C PRO A 141 27.75 2.95 -15.05
N ASP A 142 26.84 3.64 -15.74
CA ASP A 142 25.76 4.37 -15.07
C ASP A 142 24.70 3.43 -14.48
N VAL A 143 24.38 2.34 -15.17
CA VAL A 143 23.41 1.35 -14.69
C VAL A 143 23.98 0.58 -13.50
N VAL A 144 25.26 0.21 -13.56
CA VAL A 144 25.96 -0.43 -12.45
C VAL A 144 25.99 0.50 -11.24
N ARG A 145 26.42 1.76 -11.41
CA ARG A 145 26.43 2.75 -10.32
C ARG A 145 25.05 3.01 -9.73
N ALA A 146 24.03 3.15 -10.58
CA ALA A 146 22.66 3.34 -10.13
C ALA A 146 22.16 2.13 -9.34
N ARG A 147 22.49 0.90 -9.77
CA ARG A 147 22.16 -0.33 -9.06
C ARG A 147 22.87 -0.42 -7.71
N GLU A 148 24.16 -0.11 -7.65
CA GLU A 148 24.93 -0.08 -6.39
C GLU A 148 24.36 0.96 -5.42
N LEU A 149 24.03 2.17 -5.92
CA LEU A 149 23.41 3.20 -5.11
C LEU A 149 22.04 2.77 -4.58
N ALA A 150 21.18 2.22 -5.44
CA ALA A 150 19.87 1.72 -5.04
C ALA A 150 19.99 0.60 -3.97
N GLN A 151 20.92 -0.33 -4.16
CA GLN A 151 21.21 -1.37 -3.18
C GLN A 151 21.69 -0.78 -1.84
N SER A 152 22.59 0.20 -1.88
CA SER A 152 23.08 0.86 -0.66
C SER A 152 21.97 1.57 0.11
N ILE A 153 21.03 2.23 -0.58
CA ILE A 153 19.88 2.90 0.03
C ILE A 153 18.95 1.86 0.69
N VAL A 154 18.67 0.76 0.00
CA VAL A 154 17.84 -0.32 0.54
C VAL A 154 18.49 -0.95 1.78
N GLU A 155 19.80 -1.20 1.73
CA GLU A 155 20.56 -1.74 2.87
C GLU A 155 20.56 -0.78 4.07
N GLU A 156 20.74 0.52 3.83
CA GLU A 156 20.68 1.54 4.88
C GLU A 156 19.30 1.60 5.53
N ARG A 157 18.24 1.62 4.72
CA ARG A 157 16.85 1.57 5.21
C ARG A 157 16.56 0.32 6.00
N ASN A 158 16.97 -0.85 5.51
CA ASN A 158 16.80 -2.11 6.23
C ASN A 158 17.57 -2.11 7.55
N ARG A 159 18.78 -1.56 7.59
CA ARG A 159 19.58 -1.44 8.81
C ARG A 159 18.89 -0.53 9.84
N GLU A 160 18.35 0.60 9.40
CA GLU A 160 17.59 1.51 10.26
C GLU A 160 16.32 0.84 10.82
N LEU A 161 15.56 0.13 9.99
CA LEU A 161 14.38 -0.62 10.40
C LEU A 161 14.72 -1.66 11.47
N ILE A 162 15.72 -2.51 11.22
CA ILE A 162 16.18 -3.52 12.18
C ILE A 162 16.66 -2.85 13.47
N ALA A 163 17.41 -1.74 13.39
CA ALA A 163 17.87 -1.02 14.58
C ALA A 163 16.72 -0.43 15.41
N ASN A 164 15.67 0.07 14.75
CA ASN A 164 14.46 0.57 15.41
C ASN A 164 13.68 -0.59 16.07
N GLU A 165 13.52 -1.72 15.38
CA GLU A 165 12.89 -2.92 15.90
C GLU A 165 13.63 -3.49 17.11
N LEU A 166 14.97 -3.55 17.05
CA LEU A 166 15.80 -3.96 18.19
C LEU A 166 15.69 -2.99 19.37
N ARG A 167 15.64 -1.68 19.15
CA ARG A 167 15.39 -0.71 20.23
C ARG A 167 14.02 -0.92 20.89
N ASN A 168 13.00 -1.28 20.11
CA ASN A 168 11.69 -1.61 20.65
C ASN A 168 11.72 -2.91 21.47
N ILE A 169 12.47 -3.92 21.05
CA ILE A 169 12.66 -5.16 21.80
C ILE A 169 13.46 -4.90 23.09
N GLN A 170 14.53 -4.10 23.03
CA GLN A 170 15.35 -3.72 24.20
C GLN A 170 14.54 -3.05 25.31
N ARG A 171 13.53 -2.25 24.94
CA ARG A 171 12.59 -1.65 25.91
C ARG A 171 11.76 -2.70 26.67
N ILE A 172 11.50 -3.86 26.05
CA ILE A 172 10.72 -4.96 26.63
C ILE A 172 11.63 -5.94 27.35
N ASN A 173 12.79 -6.27 26.76
CA ASN A 173 13.81 -7.13 27.34
C ASN A 173 15.21 -6.54 27.08
N PRO A 174 15.86 -5.97 28.11
CA PRO A 174 17.18 -5.34 27.96
C PRO A 174 18.33 -6.33 27.74
N GLU A 175 18.10 -7.64 27.87
CA GLU A 175 19.12 -8.67 27.61
C GLU A 175 19.37 -8.89 26.11
N VAL A 176 18.39 -8.55 25.26
CA VAL A 176 18.49 -8.69 23.80
C VAL A 176 19.19 -7.46 23.22
N LYS A 177 20.49 -7.55 22.92
CA LYS A 177 21.27 -6.41 22.38
C LYS A 177 21.45 -6.48 20.87
N THR A 178 21.41 -7.67 20.31
CA THR A 178 21.69 -7.95 18.90
C THR A 178 20.64 -8.87 18.30
N VAL A 179 20.55 -8.90 16.96
CA VAL A 179 19.71 -9.89 16.24
C VAL A 179 20.16 -11.33 16.57
N ALA A 180 21.44 -11.54 16.90
CA ALA A 180 21.93 -12.86 17.30
C ALA A 180 21.39 -13.31 18.67
N ASP A 181 21.12 -12.38 19.59
CA ASP A 181 20.54 -12.70 20.89
C ASP A 181 19.09 -13.17 20.77
N LEU A 182 18.39 -12.77 19.69
CA LEU A 182 17.06 -13.28 19.35
C LEU A 182 17.07 -14.74 18.90
N ARG A 183 18.25 -15.32 18.62
CA ARG A 183 18.36 -16.76 18.30
C ARG A 183 18.42 -17.65 19.53
N ASN A 184 18.58 -17.05 20.71
CA ASN A 184 18.67 -17.76 21.98
C ASN A 184 17.31 -17.80 22.71
N LEU A 185 16.19 -17.65 22.00
CA LEU A 185 14.85 -17.68 22.61
C LEU A 185 14.43 -19.06 23.13
N GLY A 186 15.24 -20.10 22.87
CA GLY A 186 15.03 -21.47 23.36
C GLY A 186 14.02 -22.22 22.49
N GLU A 187 13.08 -22.93 23.11
CA GLU A 187 12.08 -23.78 22.41
C GLU A 187 11.14 -22.99 21.47
N ASP A 188 11.07 -21.66 21.59
CA ASP A 188 10.19 -20.80 20.78
C ASP A 188 10.89 -20.17 19.55
N GLN A 189 12.14 -20.55 19.29
CA GLN A 189 12.91 -20.06 18.15
C GLN A 189 12.22 -20.41 16.82
N ASP A 190 11.74 -21.64 16.68
CA ASP A 190 11.07 -22.12 15.46
C ASP A 190 9.78 -21.33 15.17
N TYR A 191 9.06 -20.93 16.24
CA TYR A 191 7.85 -20.13 16.09
C TYR A 191 8.18 -18.66 15.77
N PHE A 192 9.25 -18.12 16.35
CA PHE A 192 9.75 -16.79 16.01
C PHE A 192 10.19 -16.71 14.54
N ASP A 193 11.01 -17.67 14.09
CA ASP A 193 11.53 -17.72 12.73
C ASP A 193 10.39 -17.92 11.71
N PHE A 194 9.38 -18.74 12.03
CA PHE A 194 8.16 -18.85 11.20
C PHE A 194 7.41 -17.52 11.05
N LEU A 195 7.29 -16.72 12.12
CA LEU A 195 6.60 -15.42 12.06
C LEU A 195 7.37 -14.41 11.21
N VAL A 196 8.70 -14.42 11.26
CA VAL A 196 9.54 -13.49 10.51
C VAL A 196 9.69 -13.93 9.05
N GLU A 197 10.06 -15.18 8.80
CA GLU A 197 10.42 -15.67 7.46
C GLU A 197 9.19 -16.05 6.62
N SER A 198 8.20 -16.73 7.21
CA SER A 198 7.04 -17.22 6.45
C SER A 198 5.87 -16.24 6.42
N LYS A 199 5.75 -15.36 7.43
CA LYS A 199 4.69 -14.36 7.51
C LYS A 199 5.16 -12.92 7.28
N GLY A 200 6.45 -12.70 7.06
CA GLY A 200 7.01 -11.38 6.80
C GLY A 200 6.77 -10.38 7.94
N MET A 201 6.66 -10.86 9.19
CA MET A 201 6.38 -9.99 10.34
C MET A 201 7.66 -9.28 10.79
N HIS A 202 7.53 -8.00 11.14
CA HIS A 202 8.58 -7.25 11.81
C HIS A 202 9.08 -7.97 13.07
N ILE A 203 10.38 -7.90 13.32
CA ILE A 203 11.09 -8.66 14.36
C ILE A 203 10.53 -8.29 15.74
N ASP A 204 10.18 -7.02 15.96
CA ASP A 204 9.62 -6.56 17.24
C ASP A 204 8.20 -7.11 17.51
N ALA A 205 7.36 -7.19 16.49
CA ALA A 205 6.01 -7.72 16.55
C ALA A 205 6.03 -9.24 16.74
N ALA A 206 6.93 -9.93 16.03
CA ALA A 206 7.17 -11.36 16.21
C ALA A 206 7.62 -11.66 17.65
N TYR A 207 8.60 -10.91 18.17
CA TYR A 207 9.10 -11.07 19.54
C TYR A 207 8.00 -10.86 20.59
N LYS A 208 7.18 -9.82 20.44
CA LYS A 208 6.02 -9.56 21.33
C LYS A 208 5.04 -10.74 21.33
N LYS A 209 4.76 -11.35 20.17
CA LYS A 209 3.85 -12.51 20.08
C LYS A 209 4.40 -13.75 20.76
N VAL A 210 5.70 -14.01 20.62
CA VAL A 210 6.35 -15.12 21.34
C VAL A 210 6.28 -14.90 22.86
N MET A 211 6.56 -13.68 23.32
CA MET A 211 6.50 -13.35 24.74
C MET A 211 5.07 -13.33 25.31
N GLN A 212 4.06 -12.95 24.52
CA GLN A 212 2.64 -13.04 24.91
C GLN A 212 2.15 -14.48 25.07
N GLY A 213 2.77 -15.45 24.39
CA GLY A 213 2.52 -16.87 24.65
C GLY A 213 3.08 -17.36 25.99
N LYS A 214 4.02 -16.61 26.59
CA LYS A 214 4.71 -16.94 27.86
C LYS A 214 4.12 -16.25 29.09
N THR A 215 3.51 -15.08 28.94
CA THR A 215 2.79 -14.47 30.06
C THR A 215 1.47 -15.21 30.27
N PRO A 216 1.21 -15.83 31.44
CA PRO A 216 -0.16 -16.19 31.77
C PRO A 216 -0.96 -14.90 31.65
N GLN A 217 -2.08 -14.94 30.94
CA GLN A 217 -3.03 -13.82 30.90
C GLN A 217 -3.39 -13.48 32.36
N THR A 218 -2.64 -12.55 32.94
CA THR A 218 -3.09 -11.84 34.11
C THR A 218 -4.13 -10.93 33.52
N GLN A 219 -5.38 -11.38 33.55
CA GLN A 219 -6.52 -10.55 33.27
C GLN A 219 -6.40 -9.37 34.24
N VAL A 220 -5.79 -8.27 33.78
CA VAL A 220 -5.89 -7.00 34.45
C VAL A 220 -7.35 -6.63 34.29
N LYS A 221 -8.16 -7.03 35.28
CA LYS A 221 -9.46 -6.46 35.51
C LYS A 221 -9.19 -4.99 35.80
N ILE A 222 -9.32 -4.17 34.76
CA ILE A 222 -9.40 -2.73 34.93
C ILE A 222 -10.68 -2.53 35.73
N ASP A 223 -10.55 -2.27 37.04
CA ASP A 223 -11.66 -1.83 37.86
C ASP A 223 -12.06 -0.43 37.36
N THR A 224 -13.03 -0.38 36.45
CA THR A 224 -13.65 0.86 35.95
C THR A 224 -14.58 1.49 36.98
N ARG A 225 -14.17 1.53 38.25
CA ARG A 225 -15.03 1.88 39.40
C ARG A 225 -14.51 2.99 40.31
N GLU A 226 -13.55 3.82 39.89
CA GLU A 226 -13.17 4.97 40.70
C GLU A 226 -13.85 6.30 40.33
N ASN A 227 -14.67 6.39 39.28
CA ASN A 227 -15.34 7.66 38.95
C ASN A 227 -16.69 7.57 38.21
N ILE A 228 -17.55 6.62 38.60
CA ILE A 228 -18.96 6.68 38.23
C ILE A 228 -19.79 6.75 39.51
N GLN A 229 -20.28 7.94 39.83
CA GLN A 229 -21.31 8.14 40.84
C GLN A 229 -22.56 7.38 40.40
N THR A 230 -22.82 6.24 41.03
CA THR A 230 -24.03 5.45 40.83
C THR A 230 -25.19 6.11 41.55
N PHE A 231 -26.19 6.59 40.80
CA PHE A 231 -27.55 6.79 41.33
C PHE A 231 -28.22 5.41 41.42
N ASN A 232 -28.67 5.05 42.62
CA ASN A 232 -29.10 3.69 42.99
C ASN A 232 -30.42 3.24 42.37
N GLY A 233 -30.49 1.91 42.11
CA GLY A 233 -31.70 1.08 41.99
C GLY A 233 -32.13 0.83 40.55
N SER A 234 -32.34 -0.40 40.04
CA SER A 234 -32.38 -1.74 40.61
C SER A 234 -32.54 -2.74 39.44
N GLU A 235 -31.93 -3.92 39.57
CA GLU A 235 -32.33 -5.21 38.96
C GLU A 235 -32.26 -5.41 37.43
N GLY A 236 -31.51 -6.45 37.04
CA GLY A 236 -31.96 -7.43 36.05
C GLY A 236 -31.70 -7.11 34.57
N ALA A 237 -30.77 -7.86 33.97
CA ALA A 237 -30.60 -8.13 32.54
C ALA A 237 -31.70 -7.58 31.60
N THR A 238 -31.42 -6.50 30.87
CA THR A 238 -32.31 -6.01 29.81
C THR A 238 -31.91 -6.58 28.45
N VAL A 239 -32.73 -7.55 28.05
CA VAL A 239 -33.03 -7.97 26.69
C VAL A 239 -33.20 -6.73 25.79
N ALA A 240 -32.48 -6.67 24.66
CA ALA A 240 -32.67 -5.61 23.68
C ALA A 240 -34.11 -5.62 23.15
N ASP A 241 -34.81 -4.50 23.32
CA ASP A 241 -36.20 -4.29 22.90
C ASP A 241 -36.32 -4.21 21.37
N ILE A 242 -37.34 -4.87 20.84
CA ILE A 242 -37.72 -4.82 19.41
C ILE A 242 -38.53 -3.54 19.17
N PRO A 243 -38.31 -2.80 18.07
CA PRO A 243 -39.18 -1.70 17.67
C PRO A 243 -40.65 -2.17 17.56
N LYS A 244 -41.58 -1.46 18.23
CA LYS A 244 -42.99 -1.87 18.38
C LYS A 244 -43.71 -2.15 17.07
N ASP A 245 -43.29 -1.49 15.99
CA ASP A 245 -43.90 -1.61 14.66
C ASP A 245 -43.58 -2.97 14.00
N GLU A 246 -42.44 -3.56 14.34
CA GLU A 246 -42.00 -4.85 13.80
C GLU A 246 -42.55 -6.04 14.61
N GLU A 247 -42.77 -5.83 15.92
CA GLU A 247 -43.42 -6.82 16.81
C GLU A 247 -44.89 -7.05 16.41
N ALA A 248 -45.60 -6.00 15.98
CA ALA A 248 -46.97 -6.10 15.51
C ALA A 248 -47.09 -6.88 14.19
N LEU A 249 -46.20 -6.61 13.21
CA LEU A 249 -46.19 -7.29 11.93
C LEU A 249 -45.83 -8.78 12.06
N CYS A 250 -44.90 -9.13 12.97
CA CYS A 250 -44.56 -10.53 13.25
C CYS A 250 -45.68 -11.31 13.96
N MET A 251 -46.50 -10.64 14.78
CA MET A 251 -47.68 -11.27 15.38
C MET A 251 -48.81 -11.49 14.37
N GLU A 252 -48.98 -10.57 13.42
CA GLU A 252 -50.00 -10.68 12.38
C GLU A 252 -49.69 -11.81 11.38
N LEU A 253 -48.40 -12.00 11.05
CA LEU A 253 -47.95 -13.05 10.13
C LEU A 253 -47.91 -14.46 10.74
N ASN A 254 -47.89 -14.59 12.08
CA ASN A 254 -47.79 -15.88 12.78
C ASN A 254 -48.78 -15.98 13.96
N PRO A 255 -50.10 -16.13 13.68
CA PRO A 255 -51.13 -16.23 14.70
C PRO A 255 -51.10 -17.60 15.39
N GLY A 256 -50.19 -17.76 16.36
CA GLY A 256 -49.99 -18.98 17.13
C GLY A 256 -48.68 -19.04 17.92
N MET A 257 -47.75 -18.10 17.67
CA MET A 257 -46.47 -18.04 18.37
C MET A 257 -46.54 -17.07 19.57
N SER A 258 -45.89 -17.43 20.68
CA SER A 258 -45.84 -16.56 21.86
C SER A 258 -44.90 -15.37 21.64
N LYS A 259 -45.11 -14.26 22.38
CA LYS A 259 -44.30 -13.03 22.24
C LYS A 259 -42.79 -13.29 22.41
N GLU A 260 -42.44 -14.27 23.24
CA GLU A 260 -41.03 -14.63 23.52
C GLU A 260 -40.37 -15.39 22.37
N GLU A 261 -41.13 -16.19 21.63
CA GLU A 261 -40.65 -16.94 20.47
C GLU A 261 -40.43 -16.04 19.26
N ILE A 262 -41.29 -15.05 19.07
CA ILE A 262 -41.12 -13.99 18.06
C ILE A 262 -39.83 -13.20 18.32
N ARG A 263 -39.52 -12.90 19.59
CA ARG A 263 -38.28 -12.21 19.97
C ARG A 263 -37.03 -13.02 19.64
N LYS A 264 -37.04 -14.32 19.92
CA LYS A 264 -35.94 -15.23 19.56
C LYS A 264 -35.78 -15.36 18.04
N TYR A 265 -36.89 -15.42 17.29
CA TYR A 265 -36.87 -15.49 15.84
C TYR A 265 -36.24 -14.23 15.22
N TYR A 266 -36.67 -13.05 15.68
CA TYR A 266 -36.14 -11.76 15.22
C TYR A 266 -34.63 -11.61 15.46
N GLN A 267 -34.15 -11.98 16.65
CA GLN A 267 -32.72 -11.94 16.97
C GLN A 267 -31.88 -12.90 16.12
N LYS A 268 -32.45 -14.06 15.73
CA LYS A 268 -31.80 -15.02 14.85
C LYS A 268 -31.65 -14.46 13.42
N TYR A 269 -32.65 -13.74 12.92
CA TYR A 269 -32.61 -13.12 11.59
C TYR A 269 -31.72 -11.87 11.54
N GLN A 270 -31.70 -11.02 12.58
CA GLN A 270 -30.74 -9.89 12.64
C GLN A 270 -29.28 -10.36 12.65
N LYS A 271 -28.97 -11.49 13.31
CA LYS A 271 -27.62 -12.08 13.26
C LYS A 271 -27.25 -12.68 11.89
N GLY A 272 -28.23 -12.95 11.03
CA GLY A 272 -28.02 -13.47 9.68
C GLY A 272 -27.85 -12.39 8.60
N ALA A 273 -28.31 -11.16 8.85
CA ALA A 273 -28.24 -10.04 7.90
C ALA A 273 -26.95 -9.21 7.98
N ARG A 274 -26.02 -9.56 8.87
CA ARG A 274 -24.64 -9.05 8.87
C ARG A 274 -23.70 -10.14 8.36
N ARG A 275 -23.81 -10.45 7.07
CA ARG A 275 -22.76 -11.08 6.25
C ARG A 275 -22.83 -10.50 4.85
#